data_AF-A0ABD2WI75-F1
#
_entry.id   AF-A0ABD2WI75-F1
#
_cell.length_a   1.000
_cell.length_b   1.000
_cell.length_c   1.000
_cell.angle_alpha   90.00
_cell.angle_beta   90.00
_cell.angle_gamma   90.00
#
_symmetry.space_group_name_H-M   'P 1'
#
loop_
_entity.id
_entity.type
_entity.pdbx_description
1 polymer ?
#
loop_
_entity_poly.entity_id
_entity_poly.type
_entity_poly.pdbx_seq_one_letter_code
_entity_poly.pdbx_strand_id
1 'polypeptide(L)'
;MQSKELDKLYGVRRENDEYHLGKSPISIDGDKVYIGNEQYIKSKGLLELLFKKNPDPKYITNTDMKVYEKILDSTNVHRKHFADDGDLRKCNSNKFDNIIEPLFKTGSGILPRYKVVKRGYGLLPRYKVAKSHGSLKDFVYWNDPNELVGRLRLLVAERSAGNNAHDNEITSMIEELREDRYIY
;
A
#
# COMPACT_ATOMS: atom_id res chain seq x y z
N MET A 1 -9.82 -22.66 -16.91
CA MET A 1 -8.91 -21.58 -16.50
C MET A 1 -9.74 -20.41 -15.98
N GLN A 2 -9.91 -20.17 -14.66
CA GLN A 2 -10.56 -18.92 -14.18
C GLN A 2 -10.45 -18.62 -12.66
N SER A 3 -9.65 -19.36 -11.87
CA SER A 3 -9.63 -19.21 -10.40
C SER A 3 -8.67 -18.15 -9.84
N LYS A 4 -7.81 -17.55 -10.68
CA LYS A 4 -6.80 -16.55 -10.23
C LYS A 4 -7.33 -15.11 -10.18
N GLU A 5 -8.43 -14.82 -10.87
CA GLU A 5 -8.95 -13.45 -11.01
C GLU A 5 -10.02 -13.11 -9.98
N LEU A 6 -10.66 -14.11 -9.38
CA LEU A 6 -11.71 -13.92 -8.39
C LEU A 6 -11.13 -13.59 -7.02
N ASP A 7 -11.79 -12.66 -6.32
CA ASP A 7 -11.43 -12.27 -4.98
C ASP A 7 -12.00 -13.26 -3.96
N LYS A 8 -11.10 -13.94 -3.26
CA LYS A 8 -11.47 -14.89 -2.21
C LYS A 8 -11.67 -14.23 -0.84
N LEU A 9 -11.23 -12.98 -0.68
CA LEU A 9 -11.19 -12.30 0.61
C LEU A 9 -12.34 -11.32 0.76
N TYR A 10 -12.52 -10.44 -0.22
CA TYR A 10 -13.59 -9.44 -0.23
C TYR A 10 -14.58 -9.64 -1.38
N GLY A 11 -14.49 -10.79 -2.05
CA GLY A 11 -15.42 -11.17 -3.09
C GLY A 11 -16.41 -12.22 -2.65
N VAL A 12 -17.33 -12.52 -3.56
CA VAL A 12 -18.35 -13.55 -3.38
C VAL A 12 -17.69 -14.93 -3.25
N ARG A 13 -18.06 -15.67 -2.20
CA ARG A 13 -17.65 -17.04 -1.95
C ARG A 13 -18.84 -17.98 -2.10
N ARG A 14 -18.57 -19.25 -2.41
CA ARG A 14 -19.59 -20.31 -2.37
C ARG A 14 -19.43 -21.11 -1.07
N GLU A 15 -20.53 -21.29 -0.36
CA GLU A 15 -20.61 -21.98 0.93
C GLU A 15 -21.90 -22.81 0.94
N ASN A 16 -21.79 -24.14 1.05
CA ASN A 16 -22.94 -25.08 1.06
C ASN A 16 -23.96 -24.85 -0.06
N ASP A 17 -23.48 -24.76 -1.31
CA ASP A 17 -24.26 -24.50 -2.53
C ASP A 17 -24.95 -23.12 -2.63
N GLU A 18 -24.76 -22.26 -1.63
CA GLU A 18 -25.20 -20.87 -1.65
C GLU A 18 -24.01 -19.91 -1.84
N TYR A 19 -24.29 -18.76 -2.44
CA TYR A 19 -23.29 -17.70 -2.61
C TYR A 19 -23.42 -16.69 -1.48
N HIS A 20 -22.28 -16.31 -0.91
CA HIS A 20 -22.20 -15.42 0.23
C HIS A 20 -21.19 -14.30 -0.01
N LEU A 21 -21.52 -13.11 0.46
CA LEU A 21 -20.61 -11.97 0.59
C LEU A 21 -20.58 -11.54 2.05
N GLY A 22 -19.42 -11.65 2.70
CA GLY A 22 -19.32 -11.39 4.13
C GLY A 22 -20.21 -12.31 4.95
N LYS A 23 -21.12 -11.73 5.75
CA LYS A 23 -22.13 -12.44 6.54
C LYS A 23 -23.46 -12.67 5.81
N SER A 24 -23.65 -12.12 4.61
CA SER A 24 -24.95 -12.12 3.93
C SER A 24 -24.95 -13.01 2.68
N PRO A 25 -26.07 -13.69 2.37
CA PRO A 25 -26.23 -14.39 1.11
C PRO A 25 -26.35 -13.38 -0.04
N ILE A 26 -25.88 -13.76 -1.21
CA ILE A 26 -25.98 -12.98 -2.45
C ILE A 26 -26.62 -13.81 -3.56
N SER A 27 -27.57 -13.22 -4.27
CA SER A 27 -28.13 -13.77 -5.49
C SER A 27 -28.19 -12.69 -6.58
N ILE A 28 -28.13 -13.13 -7.84
CA ILE A 28 -28.20 -12.25 -9.00
C ILE A 28 -29.34 -12.76 -9.85
N ASP A 29 -30.32 -11.90 -10.11
CA ASP A 29 -31.46 -12.20 -10.97
C ASP A 29 -31.67 -11.05 -11.96
N GLY A 30 -31.68 -11.39 -13.25
CA GLY A 30 -31.73 -10.41 -14.34
C GLY A 30 -30.70 -9.29 -14.14
N ASP A 31 -31.20 -8.06 -14.03
CA ASP A 31 -30.40 -6.85 -13.84
C ASP A 31 -30.33 -6.36 -12.39
N LYS A 32 -30.61 -7.23 -11.42
CA LYS A 32 -30.56 -6.92 -10.00
C LYS A 32 -29.61 -7.86 -9.24
N VAL A 33 -28.95 -7.29 -8.25
CA VAL A 33 -28.12 -8.01 -7.28
C VAL A 33 -28.80 -7.89 -5.93
N TYR A 34 -29.09 -9.02 -5.30
CA TYR A 34 -29.73 -9.12 -3.99
C TYR A 34 -28.67 -9.53 -2.98
N ILE A 35 -28.51 -8.75 -1.91
CA ILE A 35 -27.53 -9.02 -0.85
C ILE A 35 -28.25 -8.87 0.49
N GLY A 36 -28.49 -10.00 1.17
CA GLY A 36 -29.39 -10.04 2.32
C GLY A 36 -30.78 -9.50 1.94
N ASN A 37 -31.21 -8.42 2.60
CA ASN A 37 -32.51 -7.78 2.37
C ASN A 37 -32.45 -6.59 1.41
N GLU A 38 -31.26 -6.23 0.90
CA GLU A 38 -31.08 -5.08 0.02
C GLU A 38 -30.97 -5.51 -1.45
N GLN A 39 -31.45 -4.65 -2.35
CA GLN A 39 -31.37 -4.86 -3.81
C GLN A 39 -30.60 -3.71 -4.46
N TYR A 40 -29.75 -4.03 -5.42
CA TYR A 40 -28.95 -3.08 -6.17
C TYR A 40 -29.06 -3.34 -7.67
N ILE A 41 -28.92 -2.29 -8.47
CA ILE A 41 -28.89 -2.40 -9.92
C ILE A 41 -27.56 -3.04 -10.34
N LYS A 42 -27.62 -4.09 -11.13
CA LYS A 42 -26.45 -4.77 -11.68
C LYS A 42 -25.75 -3.86 -12.69
N SER A 43 -24.54 -3.43 -12.37
CA SER A 43 -23.67 -2.70 -13.28
C SER A 43 -22.38 -3.50 -13.52
N LYS A 44 -21.70 -3.24 -14.64
CA LYS A 44 -20.41 -3.88 -14.93
C LYS A 44 -19.36 -3.52 -13.87
N GLY A 45 -19.32 -2.25 -13.43
CA GLY A 45 -18.41 -1.77 -12.40
C GLY A 45 -18.68 -2.41 -11.04
N LEU A 46 -19.96 -2.59 -10.68
CA LEU A 46 -20.33 -3.26 -9.44
C LEU A 46 -19.93 -4.74 -9.45
N LEU A 47 -20.14 -5.45 -10.55
CA LEU A 47 -19.72 -6.85 -10.67
C LEU A 47 -18.19 -7.00 -10.60
N GLU A 48 -17.44 -6.08 -11.21
CA GLU A 48 -15.98 -6.01 -11.06
C GLU A 48 -15.57 -5.89 -9.58
N LEU A 49 -16.19 -4.96 -8.84
CA LEU A 49 -15.93 -4.76 -7.41
C LEU A 49 -16.33 -5.97 -6.55
N LEU A 50 -17.42 -6.66 -6.87
CA LEU A 50 -17.91 -7.80 -6.10
C LEU A 50 -17.14 -9.10 -6.35
N PHE A 51 -16.66 -9.34 -7.58
CA PHE A 51 -16.09 -10.63 -7.95
C PHE A 51 -14.59 -10.59 -8.17
N LYS A 52 -14.01 -9.51 -8.70
CA LYS A 52 -12.60 -9.49 -9.10
C LYS A 52 -11.67 -9.08 -7.96
N LYS A 53 -10.50 -9.73 -7.93
CA LYS A 53 -9.40 -9.43 -7.01
C LYS A 53 -8.69 -8.12 -7.38
N ASN A 54 -8.57 -7.85 -8.67
CA ASN A 54 -8.01 -6.62 -9.22
C ASN A 54 -9.05 -6.02 -10.17
N PRO A 55 -9.99 -5.22 -9.65
CA PRO A 55 -11.02 -4.64 -10.49
C PRO A 55 -10.40 -3.59 -11.41
N ASP A 56 -10.85 -3.55 -12.68
CA ASP A 56 -10.35 -2.59 -13.66
C ASP A 56 -11.05 -1.23 -13.47
N PRO A 57 -10.32 -0.16 -13.10
CA PRO A 57 -10.89 1.16 -12.83
C PRO A 57 -11.62 1.77 -14.04
N LYS A 58 -11.34 1.29 -15.27
CA LYS A 58 -12.02 1.76 -16.48
C LYS A 58 -13.53 1.50 -16.45
N TYR A 59 -13.98 0.45 -15.77
CA TYR A 59 -15.39 0.07 -15.72
C TYR A 59 -16.10 0.52 -14.44
N ILE A 60 -15.39 1.16 -13.51
CA ILE A 60 -15.90 1.52 -12.19
C ILE A 60 -16.29 2.99 -12.18
N THR A 61 -17.57 3.25 -11.90
CA THR A 61 -18.07 4.62 -11.72
C THR A 61 -18.07 5.02 -10.25
N ASN A 62 -18.16 6.34 -9.97
CA ASN A 62 -18.30 6.83 -8.60
C ASN A 62 -19.60 6.32 -7.94
N THR A 63 -20.67 6.17 -8.72
CA THR A 63 -21.93 5.56 -8.27
C THR A 63 -21.74 4.11 -7.84
N ASP A 64 -20.98 3.31 -8.60
CA ASP A 64 -20.66 1.93 -8.22
C ASP A 64 -19.86 1.88 -6.92
N MET A 65 -18.94 2.82 -6.73
CA MET A 65 -18.12 2.91 -5.51
C MET A 65 -18.97 3.16 -4.26
N LYS A 66 -19.92 4.10 -4.33
CA LYS A 66 -20.85 4.39 -3.21
C LYS A 66 -21.79 3.23 -2.92
N VAL A 67 -22.26 2.54 -3.95
CA VAL A 67 -23.08 1.33 -3.77
C VAL A 67 -22.25 0.22 -3.13
N TYR A 68 -21.02 0.02 -3.60
CA TYR A 68 -20.12 -0.97 -3.05
C TYR A 68 -19.77 -0.67 -1.58
N GLU A 69 -19.52 0.58 -1.21
CA GLU A 69 -19.33 1.00 0.18
C GLU A 69 -20.49 0.56 1.09
N LYS A 70 -21.74 0.82 0.67
CA LYS A 70 -22.94 0.38 1.40
C LYS A 70 -23.02 -1.14 1.54
N ILE A 71 -22.68 -1.87 0.48
CA ILE A 71 -22.64 -3.34 0.50
C ILE A 71 -21.57 -3.84 1.47
N LEU A 72 -20.40 -3.21 1.49
CA LEU A 72 -19.31 -3.57 2.40
C LEU A 72 -19.73 -3.37 3.87
N ASP A 73 -20.47 -2.29 4.17
CA ASP A 73 -21.05 -2.03 5.49
C ASP A 73 -22.14 -3.03 5.87
N SER A 74 -23.10 -3.29 4.98
CA SER A 74 -24.22 -4.21 5.29
C SER A 74 -23.75 -5.66 5.50
N THR A 75 -22.71 -6.07 4.78
CA THR A 75 -22.18 -7.44 4.83
C THR A 75 -21.01 -7.62 5.79
N ASN A 76 -20.45 -6.54 6.33
CA ASN A 76 -19.20 -6.52 7.10
C ASN A 76 -18.02 -7.27 6.45
N VAL A 77 -18.01 -7.45 5.13
CA VAL A 77 -16.95 -8.26 4.48
C VAL A 77 -15.56 -7.65 4.67
N HIS A 78 -15.50 -6.34 4.90
CA HIS A 78 -14.28 -5.60 5.18
C HIS A 78 -13.77 -5.78 6.62
N ARG A 79 -14.55 -6.35 7.56
CA ARG A 79 -14.20 -6.53 8.97
C ARG A 79 -13.72 -7.95 9.28
N LYS A 80 -12.92 -8.10 10.34
CA LYS A 80 -12.49 -9.41 10.84
C LYS A 80 -13.71 -10.20 11.31
N HIS A 81 -13.78 -11.47 10.93
CA HIS A 81 -14.88 -12.40 11.27
C HIS A 81 -16.27 -11.89 10.88
N PHE A 82 -16.38 -10.88 10.01
CA PHE A 82 -17.63 -10.21 9.65
C PHE A 82 -18.41 -9.63 10.85
N ALA A 83 -17.72 -9.40 11.97
CA ALA A 83 -18.29 -8.82 13.18
C ALA A 83 -18.57 -7.32 13.00
N ASP A 84 -19.67 -6.83 13.56
CA ASP A 84 -20.09 -5.42 13.45
C ASP A 84 -19.07 -4.47 14.11
N ASP A 85 -18.49 -4.89 15.23
CA ASP A 85 -17.44 -4.19 15.98
C ASP A 85 -16.02 -4.64 15.59
N GLY A 86 -15.90 -5.56 14.63
CA GLY A 86 -14.62 -6.11 14.22
C GLY A 86 -13.72 -5.05 13.56
N ASP A 87 -12.43 -5.09 13.88
CA ASP A 87 -11.42 -4.30 13.16
C ASP A 87 -11.50 -4.50 11.65
N LEU A 88 -11.08 -3.49 10.88
CA LEU A 88 -10.83 -3.64 9.46
C LEU A 88 -9.86 -4.82 9.20
N ARG A 89 -10.30 -5.77 8.38
CA ARG A 89 -9.53 -6.93 7.96
C ARG A 89 -8.45 -6.47 6.98
N LYS A 90 -7.29 -6.09 7.50
CA LYS A 90 -6.16 -5.63 6.67
C LYS A 90 -5.59 -6.79 5.85
N CYS A 91 -5.28 -6.54 4.58
CA CYS A 91 -4.53 -7.48 3.76
C CYS A 91 -3.65 -6.74 2.76
N ASN A 92 -2.57 -7.38 2.31
CA ASN A 92 -1.70 -6.83 1.26
C ASN A 92 -2.28 -7.14 -0.12
N SER A 93 -3.40 -6.49 -0.47
CA SER A 93 -4.00 -6.59 -1.81
C SER A 93 -4.25 -5.20 -2.40
N ASN A 94 -4.10 -5.10 -3.72
CA ASN A 94 -4.35 -3.84 -4.44
C ASN A 94 -5.78 -3.32 -4.20
N LYS A 95 -6.76 -4.23 -4.10
CA LYS A 95 -8.15 -3.85 -3.81
C LYS A 95 -8.31 -3.31 -2.39
N PHE A 96 -7.61 -3.89 -1.42
CA PHE A 96 -7.61 -3.33 -0.07
C PHE A 96 -6.99 -1.94 -0.06
N ASP A 97 -5.75 -1.79 -0.52
CA ASP A 97 -5.02 -0.53 -0.43
C ASP A 97 -5.66 0.61 -1.27
N ASN A 98 -6.24 0.30 -2.44
CA ASN A 98 -6.76 1.34 -3.35
C ASN A 98 -8.27 1.58 -3.25
N ILE A 99 -9.05 0.63 -2.72
CA ILE A 99 -10.52 0.71 -2.72
C ILE A 99 -11.06 0.63 -1.30
N ILE A 100 -10.83 -0.49 -0.60
CA ILE A 100 -11.47 -0.72 0.70
C ILE A 100 -10.91 0.20 1.78
N GLU A 101 -9.59 0.31 1.89
CA GLU A 101 -8.94 1.11 2.92
C GLU A 101 -9.29 2.61 2.82
N PRO A 102 -9.30 3.25 1.62
CA PRO A 102 -9.75 4.62 1.46
C PRO A 102 -11.23 4.86 1.84
N LEU A 103 -12.13 3.91 1.57
CA LEU A 103 -13.54 4.04 1.92
C LEU A 103 -13.72 4.16 3.45
N PHE A 104 -13.03 3.30 4.22
CA PHE A 104 -13.24 3.21 5.68
C PHE A 104 -12.25 4.01 6.54
N LYS A 105 -11.19 4.56 5.97
CA LYS A 105 -10.29 5.49 6.70
C LYS A 105 -10.79 6.94 6.72
N THR A 106 -11.78 7.29 5.90
CA THR A 106 -12.25 8.68 5.71
C THR A 106 -13.09 9.23 6.87
N GLY A 107 -13.10 8.57 8.03
CA GLY A 107 -13.53 9.16 9.31
C GLY A 107 -12.57 10.21 9.89
N SER A 108 -11.38 10.40 9.31
CA SER A 108 -10.44 11.47 9.70
C SER A 108 -10.02 12.34 8.51
N GLY A 109 -10.95 13.11 7.93
CA GLY A 109 -10.70 14.37 7.22
C GLY A 109 -9.43 14.55 6.36
N ILE A 110 -8.99 13.57 5.57
CA ILE A 110 -7.91 13.74 4.59
C ILE A 110 -8.24 12.95 3.31
N LEU A 111 -8.26 13.66 2.19
CA LEU A 111 -8.46 13.19 0.80
C LEU A 111 -7.57 11.98 0.42
N PRO A 112 -7.93 11.23 -0.65
CA PRO A 112 -7.24 10.02 -1.05
C PRO A 112 -5.76 10.30 -1.34
N ARG A 113 -4.91 9.69 -0.53
CA ARG A 113 -3.46 9.71 -0.66
C ARG A 113 -3.10 8.88 -1.90
N TYR A 114 -2.97 9.53 -3.05
CA TYR A 114 -2.27 8.96 -4.20
C TYR A 114 -0.94 8.39 -3.70
N LYS A 115 -0.79 7.06 -3.75
CA LYS A 115 0.35 6.24 -3.28
C LYS A 115 1.38 6.99 -2.43
N VAL A 116 1.21 7.02 -1.11
CA VAL A 116 2.41 7.00 -0.26
C VAL A 116 2.91 5.57 -0.29
N VAL A 117 3.96 5.36 -1.07
CA VAL A 117 4.75 4.14 -1.07
C VAL A 117 5.01 3.77 0.38
N LYS A 118 4.47 2.64 0.85
CA LYS A 118 4.83 2.08 2.16
C LYS A 118 6.32 1.72 2.10
N ARG A 119 7.18 2.70 2.39
CA ARG A 119 8.60 2.46 2.62
C ARG A 119 8.69 1.84 3.99
N GLY A 120 9.24 0.64 4.09
CA GLY A 120 9.70 0.14 5.38
C GLY A 120 10.61 1.22 5.94
N TYR A 121 10.27 1.76 7.12
CA TYR A 121 11.12 2.72 7.82
C TYR A 121 12.31 1.94 8.41
N GLY A 122 13.16 1.40 7.55
CA GLY A 122 14.58 1.35 7.88
C GLY A 122 15.02 2.80 7.92
N LEU A 123 15.64 3.23 9.01
CA LEU A 123 16.32 4.51 9.14
C LEU A 123 17.52 4.52 8.17
N LEU A 124 17.26 4.48 6.87
CA LEU A 124 18.28 4.73 5.87
C LEU A 124 18.49 6.25 5.89
N PRO A 125 19.69 6.73 6.25
CA PRO A 125 20.01 8.14 6.14
C PRO A 125 19.72 8.62 4.73
N ARG A 126 19.36 9.90 4.59
CA ARG A 126 18.99 10.53 3.31
C ARG A 126 19.99 10.27 2.17
N TYR A 127 21.26 10.04 2.51
CA TYR A 127 22.35 9.76 1.57
C TYR A 127 22.49 8.28 1.13
N LYS A 128 21.78 7.34 1.78
CA LYS A 128 21.72 5.92 1.36
C LYS A 128 20.51 5.59 0.48
N VAL A 129 19.72 6.62 0.14
CA VAL A 129 18.61 6.49 -0.80
C VAL A 129 19.18 6.56 -2.20
N ALA A 130 19.35 5.40 -2.85
CA ALA A 130 19.66 5.38 -4.28
C ALA A 130 18.51 6.03 -5.06
N LYS A 131 18.75 7.20 -5.65
CA LYS A 131 17.82 7.77 -6.64
C LYS A 131 17.98 6.95 -7.90
N SER A 132 16.92 6.25 -8.31
CA SER A 132 16.85 5.64 -9.64
C SER A 132 16.73 6.77 -10.65
N HIS A 133 17.86 7.26 -11.15
CA HIS A 133 17.92 7.99 -12.39
C HIS A 133 19.17 7.52 -13.14
N GLY A 134 19.01 7.31 -14.44
CA GLY A 134 19.99 6.67 -15.30
C GLY A 134 21.39 7.28 -15.18
N SER A 135 22.39 6.38 -15.31
CA SER A 135 23.82 6.64 -15.52
C SER A 135 24.26 8.10 -15.48
N LEU A 136 24.74 8.53 -14.32
CA LEU A 136 25.92 9.38 -14.12
C LEU A 136 26.26 9.23 -12.63
N LYS A 137 27.51 8.94 -12.29
CA LYS A 137 27.95 8.88 -10.88
C LYS A 137 27.86 10.31 -10.35
N ASP A 138 26.77 10.62 -9.64
CA ASP A 138 26.58 11.90 -8.99
C ASP A 138 27.63 12.05 -7.88
N PHE A 139 28.68 12.83 -8.15
CA PHE A 139 29.51 13.38 -7.09
C PHE A 139 28.63 14.35 -6.30
N VAL A 140 28.20 13.94 -5.10
CA VAL A 140 27.44 14.79 -4.18
C VAL A 140 28.41 15.73 -3.51
N TYR A 141 28.34 17.02 -3.84
CA TYR A 141 29.13 18.08 -3.21
C TYR A 141 28.48 18.46 -1.87
N TRP A 142 29.15 18.21 -0.75
CA TRP A 142 28.64 18.49 0.60
C TRP A 142 29.02 19.91 1.01
N ASN A 143 28.02 20.75 1.27
CA ASN A 143 28.21 22.17 1.58
C ASN A 143 28.10 22.51 3.09
N ASP A 144 27.85 21.51 3.95
CA ASP A 144 27.84 21.67 5.42
C ASP A 144 28.77 20.62 6.08
N PRO A 145 29.83 21.05 6.78
CA PRO A 145 30.75 20.17 7.51
C PRO A 145 30.06 19.27 8.55
N ASN A 146 28.96 19.72 9.16
CA ASN A 146 28.24 18.92 10.17
C ASN A 146 27.57 17.69 9.56
N GLU A 147 27.07 17.82 8.33
CA GLU A 147 26.49 16.69 7.59
C GLU A 147 27.55 15.65 7.23
N LEU A 148 28.76 16.12 6.91
CA LEU A 148 29.90 15.27 6.56
C LEU A 148 30.41 14.47 7.76
N VAL A 149 30.54 15.12 8.94
CA VAL A 149 30.86 14.45 10.21
C VAL A 149 29.76 13.46 10.62
N GLY A 150 28.48 13.80 10.38
CA GLY A 150 27.35 12.91 10.62
C GLY A 150 27.39 11.64 9.77
N ARG A 151 27.80 11.75 8.51
CA ARG A 151 28.00 10.60 7.60
C ARG A 151 29.22 9.77 8.01
N LEU A 152 30.35 10.41 8.29
CA LEU A 152 31.56 9.71 8.73
C LEU A 152 31.31 8.88 10.00
N ARG A 153 30.59 9.44 10.98
CA ARG A 153 30.21 8.73 12.21
C ARG A 153 29.42 7.45 11.93
N LEU A 154 28.49 7.49 10.96
CA LEU A 154 27.71 6.30 10.62
C LEU A 154 28.55 5.26 9.86
N LEU A 155 29.37 5.68 8.90
CA LEU A 155 30.22 4.76 8.14
C LEU A 155 31.23 4.05 9.04
N VAL A 156 31.79 4.75 10.03
CA VAL A 156 32.66 4.15 11.06
C VAL A 156 31.91 3.13 11.92
N ALA A 157 30.64 3.40 12.26
CA ALA A 157 29.80 2.46 13.00
C ALA A 157 29.49 1.20 12.18
N GLU A 158 29.23 1.36 10.88
CA GLU A 158 28.98 0.24 9.96
C GLU A 158 30.23 -0.61 9.72
N ARG A 159 31.40 0.03 9.60
CA ARG A 159 32.69 -0.66 9.56
C ARG A 159 32.96 -1.43 10.85
N SER A 160 32.65 -0.83 12.00
CA SER A 160 32.78 -1.48 13.32
C SER A 160 31.85 -2.70 13.46
N ALA A 161 30.73 -2.72 12.72
CA ALA A 161 29.82 -3.86 12.61
C ALA A 161 30.25 -4.91 11.56
N GLY A 162 31.42 -4.74 10.92
CA GLY A 162 32.02 -5.70 9.99
C GLY A 162 31.71 -5.45 8.51
N ASN A 163 31.15 -4.28 8.14
CA ASN A 163 30.87 -3.94 6.75
C ASN A 163 31.95 -3.04 6.14
N ASN A 164 32.83 -3.62 5.32
CA ASN A 164 33.97 -2.92 4.69
C ASN A 164 33.66 -2.41 3.28
N ALA A 165 32.40 -2.46 2.82
CA ALA A 165 32.02 -2.05 1.46
C ALA A 165 32.24 -0.56 1.16
N HIS A 166 32.51 0.26 2.18
CA HIS A 166 32.57 1.73 2.10
C HIS A 166 33.93 2.31 2.50
N ASP A 167 35.01 1.51 2.57
CA ASP A 167 36.33 1.97 3.02
C ASP A 167 36.91 3.09 2.13
N ASN A 168 36.73 3.00 0.81
CA ASN A 168 37.19 4.04 -0.13
C ASN A 168 36.45 5.38 0.06
N GLU A 169 35.18 5.31 0.47
CA GLU A 169 34.36 6.48 0.73
C GLU A 169 34.78 7.15 2.05
N ILE A 170 35.04 6.35 3.08
CA ILE A 170 35.58 6.84 4.36
C ILE A 170 36.91 7.58 4.14
N THR A 171 37.82 7.01 3.34
CA THR A 171 39.11 7.65 3.03
C THR A 171 38.92 8.97 2.30
N SER A 172 38.10 9.00 1.25
CA SER A 172 37.81 10.22 0.48
C SER A 172 37.20 11.33 1.35
N MET A 173 36.33 10.99 2.30
CA MET A 173 35.72 11.99 3.21
C MET A 173 36.69 12.51 4.28
N ILE A 174 37.60 11.67 4.78
CA ILE A 174 38.64 12.09 5.72
C ILE A 174 39.64 13.04 5.02
N GLU A 175 39.96 12.77 3.76
CA GLU A 175 40.82 13.64 2.96
C GLU A 175 40.18 15.03 2.74
N GLU A 176 38.90 15.08 2.39
CA GLU A 176 38.14 16.33 2.22
C GLU A 176 38.11 17.16 3.53
N LEU A 177 37.85 16.53 4.68
CA LEU A 177 37.90 17.22 5.99
C LEU A 177 39.27 17.78 6.35
N ARG A 178 40.35 17.13 5.90
CA ARG A 178 41.73 17.58 6.10
C ARG A 178 42.07 18.76 5.20
N GLU A 179 41.65 18.71 3.94
CA GLU A 179 41.85 19.79 2.97
C GLU A 179 41.16 21.08 3.41
N ASP A 180 39.93 20.97 3.93
CA ASP A 180 39.18 22.10 4.48
C ASP A 180 39.62 22.53 5.90
N ARG A 181 40.63 21.86 6.47
CA ARG A 181 41.21 22.12 7.80
C ARG A 181 40.24 21.98 8.98
N TYR A 182 39.19 21.17 8.84
CA TYR A 182 38.30 20.84 9.96
C TYR A 182 38.94 19.84 10.93
N ILE A 183 39.87 19.01 10.43
CA ILE A 183 40.64 18.03 11.21
C ILE A 183 42.12 18.03 10.78
N TYR A 184 43.02 17.55 11.64
CA TYR A 184 44.47 17.42 11.38
C TYR A 184 44.88 15.94 11.45
#